data_AF-A0A839P5M5-F1
#
_entry.id   AF-A0A839P5M5-F1
#
_cell.length_a   1.000
_cell.length_b   1.000
_cell.length_c   1.000
_cell.angle_alpha   90.00
_cell.angle_beta   90.00
_cell.angle_gamma   90.00
#
_symmetry.space_group_name_H-M   'P 1'
#
loop_
_entity.id
_entity.type
_entity.pdbx_description
1 polymer ?
#
loop_
_entity_poly.entity_id
_entity_poly.type
_entity_poly.pdbx_seq_one_letter_code
_entity_poly.pdbx_strand_id
1 'polypeptide(L)'
;MSAQSRSAGSRRDPVGARGHVAYIPEQVALYWPDYDAGSRLRMVAKWHLAMPAVTALAGYFPGRRLGWLEDLPAGVAYEWSFRRARMELSYPPGQREAILARFAAVGAPILAVGTTDDEFGTPSAIRRGLGYYTSSPRTQVQLTPAALSATTIIGHFSLFHPSRSGTFWTSALDWLRDGRNPWPEAVVHATPPCRSNTEASR
;
A
#
# COMPACT_ATOMS: atom_id res chain seq x y z
N MET A 1 -18.81 27.89 -59.47
CA MET A 1 -17.88 27.02 -58.73
C MET A 1 -17.45 27.75 -57.47
N SER A 2 -18.04 27.48 -56.31
CA SER A 2 -17.50 27.92 -55.02
C SER A 2 -17.82 26.85 -53.98
N ALA A 3 -16.75 26.29 -53.42
CA ALA A 3 -16.75 25.13 -52.56
C ALA A 3 -17.19 25.46 -51.13
N GLN A 4 -17.88 24.50 -50.51
CA GLN A 4 -18.29 24.49 -49.11
C GLN A 4 -17.07 24.57 -48.18
N SER A 5 -17.07 25.55 -47.28
CA SER A 5 -16.20 25.53 -46.10
C SER A 5 -17.00 24.99 -44.92
N ARG A 6 -16.76 23.73 -44.55
CA ARG A 6 -17.30 23.12 -43.33
C ARG A 6 -16.46 23.60 -42.15
N SER A 7 -17.10 24.28 -41.21
CA SER A 7 -16.53 24.64 -39.92
C SER A 7 -16.08 23.38 -39.17
N ALA A 8 -14.79 23.27 -38.91
CA ALA A 8 -14.24 22.24 -38.04
C ALA A 8 -14.78 22.46 -36.62
N GLY A 9 -15.50 21.45 -36.12
CA GLY A 9 -15.99 21.42 -34.74
C GLY A 9 -14.82 21.51 -33.76
N SER A 10 -14.95 22.43 -32.81
CA SER A 10 -14.20 22.45 -31.56
C SER A 10 -14.31 21.08 -30.89
N ARG A 11 -13.25 20.27 -30.97
CA ARG A 11 -13.07 19.13 -30.08
C ARG A 11 -12.91 19.73 -28.69
N ARG A 12 -13.92 19.54 -27.85
CA ARG A 12 -13.74 19.61 -26.41
C ARG A 12 -12.65 18.61 -26.06
N ASP A 13 -11.54 19.09 -25.54
CA ASP A 13 -10.60 18.23 -24.84
C ASP A 13 -11.37 17.52 -23.72
N PRO A 14 -11.45 16.18 -23.69
CA PRO A 14 -11.96 15.50 -22.53
C PRO A 14 -10.98 15.85 -21.41
N VAL A 15 -11.48 16.46 -20.34
CA VAL A 15 -10.76 16.66 -19.09
C VAL A 15 -10.22 15.29 -18.68
N GLY A 16 -8.96 15.05 -19.05
CA GLY A 16 -8.24 13.83 -18.74
C GLY A 16 -7.90 13.90 -17.27
N ALA A 17 -8.81 13.41 -16.43
CA ALA A 17 -8.50 13.13 -15.04
C ALA A 17 -7.41 12.04 -15.04
N ARG A 18 -6.15 12.47 -15.07
CA ARG A 18 -5.01 11.63 -14.71
C ARG A 18 -5.20 11.35 -13.22
N GLY A 19 -5.94 10.29 -12.89
CA GLY A 19 -6.12 9.88 -11.51
C GLY A 19 -4.77 9.51 -10.92
N HIS A 20 -4.48 9.98 -9.72
CA HIS A 20 -3.32 9.57 -8.94
C HIS A 20 -3.82 8.84 -7.70
N VAL A 21 -3.04 7.87 -7.23
CA VAL A 21 -3.35 7.14 -6.00
C VAL A 21 -2.22 7.37 -5.00
N ALA A 22 -2.57 7.81 -3.80
CA ALA A 22 -1.70 7.72 -2.65
C ALA A 22 -1.98 6.38 -1.96
N TYR A 23 -0.96 5.52 -1.85
CA TYR A 23 -1.07 4.21 -1.21
C TYR A 23 -0.34 4.21 0.12
N ILE A 24 -1.05 3.93 1.20
CA ILE A 24 -0.47 3.81 2.54
C ILE A 24 -0.69 2.35 2.95
N PRO A 25 0.38 1.63 3.33
CA PRO A 25 0.39 0.17 3.38
C PRO A 25 -0.31 -0.39 4.62
N GLU A 26 -1.61 -0.19 4.77
CA GLU A 26 -2.35 -0.78 5.90
C GLU A 26 -2.55 -2.30 5.73
N GLN A 27 -2.51 -2.83 4.50
CA GLN A 27 -3.07 -4.16 4.23
C GLN A 27 -2.06 -5.29 3.99
N VAL A 28 -0.76 -5.01 3.92
CA VAL A 28 0.30 -6.00 3.58
C VAL A 28 1.16 -6.44 4.77
N ALA A 29 0.96 -5.83 5.93
CA ALA A 29 1.65 -6.21 7.16
C ALA A 29 1.33 -7.67 7.54
N LEU A 30 2.28 -8.33 8.20
CA LEU A 30 2.20 -9.69 8.78
C LEU A 30 2.72 -10.87 7.93
N TYR A 31 3.59 -10.63 6.95
CA TYR A 31 4.43 -11.68 6.36
C TYR A 31 5.84 -11.61 6.96
N TRP A 32 6.23 -12.64 7.71
CA TRP A 32 7.42 -12.58 8.56
C TRP A 32 8.76 -12.24 7.89
N PRO A 33 9.05 -12.58 6.62
CA PRO A 33 10.29 -12.17 5.97
C PRO A 33 10.34 -10.66 5.70
N ASP A 34 9.18 -9.99 5.67
CA ASP A 34 9.12 -8.54 5.49
C ASP A 34 9.42 -7.79 6.80
N TYR A 35 9.41 -8.44 7.97
CA TYR A 35 9.74 -7.76 9.22
C TYR A 35 11.17 -7.22 9.20
N ASP A 36 11.35 -6.06 9.85
CA ASP A 36 12.65 -5.45 10.03
C ASP A 36 13.63 -6.43 10.67
N ALA A 37 14.88 -6.44 10.19
CA ALA A 37 15.85 -7.46 10.58
C ALA A 37 16.14 -7.44 12.09
N GLY A 38 16.12 -6.26 12.73
CA GLY A 38 16.39 -6.10 14.16
C GLY A 38 15.23 -6.56 15.05
N SER A 39 14.00 -6.53 14.55
CA SER A 39 12.79 -6.90 15.30
C SER A 39 12.15 -8.23 14.85
N ARG A 40 12.64 -8.83 13.76
CA ARG A 40 12.04 -10.03 13.13
C ARG A 40 11.80 -11.17 14.10
N LEU A 41 12.79 -11.55 14.90
CA LEU A 41 12.63 -12.67 15.84
C LEU A 41 11.55 -12.38 16.89
N ARG A 42 11.55 -11.16 17.44
CA ARG A 42 10.55 -10.69 18.39
C ARG A 42 9.16 -10.70 17.77
N MET A 43 9.02 -10.16 16.55
CA MET A 43 7.74 -10.13 15.83
C MET A 43 7.26 -11.54 15.48
N VAL A 44 8.15 -12.44 15.06
CA VAL A 44 7.79 -13.84 14.79
C VAL A 44 7.29 -14.52 16.05
N ALA A 45 8.03 -14.41 17.16
CA ALA A 45 7.62 -14.98 18.44
C ALA A 45 6.28 -14.40 18.92
N LYS A 46 6.06 -13.09 18.75
CA LYS A 46 4.78 -12.45 19.03
C LYS A 46 3.68 -13.07 18.15
N TRP A 47 3.71 -12.77 16.85
CA TRP A 47 2.58 -12.93 15.95
C TRP A 47 2.36 -14.37 15.46
N HIS A 48 3.42 -15.16 15.36
CA HIS A 48 3.37 -16.52 14.78
C HIS A 48 3.53 -17.63 15.82
N LEU A 49 3.83 -17.29 17.08
CA LEU A 49 3.92 -18.26 18.17
C LEU A 49 2.97 -17.91 19.33
N ALA A 50 3.09 -16.72 19.93
CA ALA A 50 2.28 -16.34 21.08
C ALA A 50 0.80 -16.17 20.72
N MET A 51 0.49 -15.42 19.65
CA MET A 51 -0.89 -15.22 19.21
C MET A 51 -1.64 -16.53 18.91
N PRO A 52 -1.14 -17.47 18.08
CA PRO A 52 -1.87 -18.69 17.79
C PRO A 52 -1.95 -19.62 19.02
N ALA A 53 -0.91 -19.65 19.88
CA ALA A 53 -0.93 -20.46 21.10
C ALA A 53 -1.98 -19.96 22.10
N VAL A 54 -2.01 -18.65 22.37
CA VAL A 54 -3.02 -18.04 23.24
C VAL A 54 -4.43 -18.26 22.66
N THR A 55 -4.58 -18.07 21.36
CA THR A 55 -5.87 -18.26 20.67
C THR A 55 -6.35 -19.71 20.79
N ALA A 56 -5.46 -20.69 20.65
CA ALA A 56 -5.79 -22.10 20.81
C ALA A 56 -6.21 -22.45 22.23
N LEU A 57 -5.61 -21.82 23.25
CA LEU A 57 -5.94 -22.05 24.66
C LEU A 57 -7.24 -21.37 25.09
N ALA A 58 -7.52 -20.17 24.60
CA ALA A 58 -8.67 -19.37 25.03
C ALA A 58 -9.89 -19.49 24.10
N GLY A 59 -9.75 -20.05 22.90
CA GLY A 59 -10.80 -20.11 21.87
C GLY A 59 -11.04 -18.79 21.13
N TYR A 60 -10.33 -17.73 21.51
CA TYR A 60 -10.25 -16.42 20.89
C TYR A 60 -8.94 -15.75 21.35
N PHE A 61 -8.55 -14.64 20.75
CA PHE A 61 -7.36 -13.91 21.20
C PHE A 61 -7.75 -12.77 22.15
N PRO A 62 -7.46 -12.85 23.46
CA PRO A 62 -7.82 -11.85 24.45
C PRO A 62 -6.82 -10.68 24.45
N GLY A 63 -6.68 -10.02 23.30
CA GLY A 63 -5.69 -8.97 23.10
C GLY A 63 -5.80 -7.84 24.12
N ARG A 64 -7.02 -7.50 24.56
CA ARG A 64 -7.27 -6.36 25.43
C ARG A 64 -6.71 -6.63 26.83
N ARG A 65 -6.88 -7.86 27.31
CA ARG A 65 -6.30 -8.31 28.59
C ARG A 65 -4.77 -8.39 28.55
N LEU A 66 -4.20 -8.65 27.37
CA LEU A 66 -2.76 -8.71 27.15
C LEU A 66 -2.12 -7.35 26.86
N GLY A 67 -2.91 -6.27 26.80
CA GLY A 67 -2.41 -4.93 26.44
C GLY A 67 -1.79 -4.87 25.05
N TRP A 68 -2.21 -5.75 24.14
CA TRP A 68 -1.61 -5.87 22.81
C TRP A 68 -2.51 -5.24 21.73
N LEU A 69 -3.77 -5.64 21.66
CA LEU A 69 -4.74 -5.21 20.65
C LEU A 69 -6.17 -5.48 21.14
N GLU A 70 -7.22 -5.19 20.37
CA GLU A 70 -8.58 -5.54 20.77
C GLU A 70 -8.82 -7.05 20.72
N ASP A 71 -9.81 -7.57 21.44
CA ASP A 71 -10.08 -9.01 21.40
C ASP A 71 -10.44 -9.47 19.97
N LEU A 72 -9.80 -10.53 19.49
CA LEU A 72 -10.00 -11.04 18.12
C LEU A 72 -10.71 -12.40 18.15
N PRO A 73 -11.66 -12.65 17.24
CA PRO A 73 -12.12 -14.00 16.94
C PRO A 73 -10.96 -14.90 16.52
N ALA A 74 -11.02 -16.19 16.86
CA ALA A 74 -9.93 -17.12 16.56
C ALA A 74 -9.56 -17.18 15.06
N GLY A 75 -10.57 -17.11 14.17
CA GLY A 75 -10.32 -17.09 12.73
C GLY A 75 -9.47 -15.90 12.28
N VAL A 76 -9.70 -14.71 12.83
CA VAL A 76 -8.93 -13.50 12.52
C VAL A 76 -7.51 -13.61 13.06
N ALA A 77 -7.36 -14.08 14.31
CA ALA A 77 -6.05 -14.28 14.92
C ALA A 77 -5.20 -15.29 14.12
N TYR A 78 -5.80 -16.41 13.70
CA TYR A 78 -5.10 -17.40 12.87
C TYR A 78 -4.79 -16.87 11.47
N GLU A 79 -5.69 -16.11 10.84
CA GLU A 79 -5.40 -15.48 9.56
C GLU A 79 -4.16 -14.58 9.65
N TRP A 80 -4.03 -13.82 10.73
CA TRP A 80 -2.89 -12.93 10.96
C TRP A 80 -1.62 -13.73 11.27
N SER A 81 -1.72 -14.76 12.10
CA SER A 81 -0.61 -15.65 12.46
C SER A 81 -0.13 -16.55 11.33
N PHE A 82 -0.94 -16.82 10.30
CA PHE A 82 -0.56 -17.71 9.20
C PHE A 82 -0.66 -17.04 7.83
N ARG A 83 -0.67 -15.70 7.80
CA ARG A 83 -0.77 -14.93 6.55
C ARG A 83 0.35 -15.33 5.60
N ARG A 84 -0.04 -15.65 4.37
CA ARG A 84 0.88 -16.09 3.31
C ARG A 84 1.52 -14.89 2.59
N ALA A 85 2.62 -15.16 1.90
CA ALA A 85 3.32 -14.17 1.08
C ALA A 85 2.43 -13.55 -0.01
N ARG A 86 1.47 -14.32 -0.54
CA ARG A 86 0.62 -13.94 -1.66
C ARG A 86 -0.79 -13.66 -1.16
N MET A 87 -1.25 -12.41 -1.30
CA MET A 87 -2.56 -11.92 -0.86
C MET A 87 -3.72 -12.68 -1.50
N GLU A 88 -3.62 -13.02 -2.77
CA GLU A 88 -4.64 -13.80 -3.49
C GLU A 88 -4.83 -15.21 -2.91
N LEU A 89 -3.85 -15.74 -2.16
CA LEU A 89 -4.01 -17.04 -1.49
C LEU A 89 -4.93 -16.97 -0.27
N SER A 90 -5.24 -15.77 0.23
CA SER A 90 -6.28 -15.56 1.25
C SER A 90 -7.70 -15.71 0.69
N TYR A 91 -7.85 -15.79 -0.64
CA TYR A 91 -9.14 -15.95 -1.31
C TYR A 91 -9.34 -17.36 -1.89
N PRO A 92 -10.61 -17.80 -2.04
CA PRO A 92 -10.93 -19.07 -2.69
C PRO A 92 -10.33 -19.14 -4.11
N PRO A 93 -9.89 -20.34 -4.58
CA PRO A 93 -9.23 -20.49 -5.88
C PRO A 93 -9.95 -19.81 -7.05
N GLY A 94 -11.28 -19.93 -7.12
CA GLY A 94 -12.08 -19.33 -8.19
C GLY A 94 -12.17 -17.79 -8.19
N GLN A 95 -11.72 -17.12 -7.13
CA GLN A 95 -11.74 -15.65 -7.03
C GLN A 95 -10.38 -15.00 -7.28
N ARG A 96 -9.29 -15.79 -7.28
CA ARG A 96 -7.91 -15.26 -7.26
C ARG A 96 -7.59 -14.46 -8.52
N GLU A 97 -7.90 -14.99 -9.69
CA GLU A 97 -7.64 -14.31 -10.97
C GLU A 97 -8.43 -13.01 -11.08
N ALA A 98 -9.69 -13.02 -10.67
CA ALA A 98 -10.53 -11.82 -10.68
C ALA A 98 -9.96 -10.71 -9.78
N ILE A 99 -9.41 -11.06 -8.62
CA ILE A 99 -8.78 -10.10 -7.70
C ILE A 99 -7.47 -9.55 -8.30
N LEU A 100 -6.62 -10.42 -8.86
CA LEU A 100 -5.41 -9.99 -9.54
C LEU A 100 -5.71 -9.07 -10.73
N ALA A 101 -6.74 -9.39 -11.51
CA ALA A 101 -7.21 -8.57 -12.63
C ALA A 101 -7.70 -7.19 -12.17
N ARG A 102 -8.36 -7.10 -11.00
CA ARG A 102 -8.79 -5.81 -10.43
C ARG A 102 -7.61 -4.92 -10.04
N PHE A 103 -6.55 -5.49 -9.46
CA PHE A 103 -5.32 -4.73 -9.18
C PHE A 103 -4.62 -4.29 -10.47
N ALA A 104 -4.52 -5.19 -11.45
CA ALA A 104 -3.91 -4.89 -12.74
C ALA A 104 -4.72 -3.88 -13.58
N ALA A 105 -6.03 -3.74 -13.35
CA ALA A 105 -6.86 -2.75 -14.03
C ALA A 105 -6.56 -1.30 -13.59
N VAL A 106 -5.90 -1.12 -12.44
CA VAL A 106 -5.45 0.21 -12.01
C VAL A 106 -4.20 0.59 -12.82
N GLY A 107 -4.34 1.61 -13.67
CA GLY A 107 -3.25 2.20 -14.47
C GLY A 107 -2.77 3.57 -13.98
N ALA A 108 -3.38 4.10 -12.92
CA ALA A 108 -3.03 5.39 -12.31
C ALA A 108 -1.62 5.34 -11.69
N PRO A 109 -0.82 6.42 -11.74
CA PRO A 109 0.41 6.50 -10.96
C PRO A 109 0.12 6.34 -9.46
N ILE A 110 0.92 5.50 -8.80
CA ILE A 110 0.81 5.19 -7.37
C ILE A 110 2.05 5.73 -6.67
N LEU A 111 1.84 6.58 -5.66
CA LEU A 111 2.86 6.97 -4.70
C LEU A 111 2.58 6.25 -3.38
N ALA A 112 3.45 5.32 -3.01
CA ALA A 112 3.41 4.63 -1.73
C ALA A 112 4.29 5.33 -0.71
N VAL A 113 3.71 5.68 0.44
CA VAL A 113 4.42 6.37 1.52
C VAL A 113 4.53 5.44 2.73
N GLY A 114 5.76 5.16 3.16
CA GLY A 114 6.04 4.49 4.44
C GLY A 114 6.88 5.38 5.35
N THR A 115 6.91 5.09 6.65
CA THR A 115 7.81 5.76 7.60
C THR A 115 8.89 4.82 8.10
N THR A 116 10.11 5.33 8.35
CA THR A 116 11.25 4.47 8.74
C THR A 116 11.07 3.79 10.10
N ASP A 117 10.18 4.32 10.93
CA ASP A 117 9.86 3.81 12.26
C ASP A 117 8.59 2.92 12.29
N ASP A 118 8.09 2.52 11.12
CA ASP A 118 6.99 1.58 10.98
C ASP A 118 7.49 0.12 10.92
N GLU A 119 7.28 -0.62 12.01
CA GLU A 119 7.64 -2.04 12.12
C GLU A 119 6.75 -2.96 11.26
N PHE A 120 5.59 -2.48 10.80
CA PHE A 120 4.58 -3.27 10.08
C PHE A 120 4.58 -2.98 8.57
N GLY A 121 4.59 -1.71 8.18
CA GLY A 121 4.68 -1.22 6.81
C GLY A 121 6.11 -1.12 6.31
N THR A 122 6.89 -2.19 6.47
CA THR A 122 8.30 -2.20 6.07
C THR A 122 8.47 -1.98 4.56
N PRO A 123 9.65 -1.53 4.10
CA PRO A 123 9.86 -1.30 2.68
C PRO A 123 9.57 -2.52 1.80
N SER A 124 9.87 -3.73 2.29
CA SER A 124 9.60 -4.99 1.58
C SER A 124 8.10 -5.31 1.51
N ALA A 125 7.36 -5.11 2.60
CA ALA A 125 5.90 -5.27 2.61
C ALA A 125 5.21 -4.34 1.62
N ILE A 126 5.63 -3.07 1.58
CA ILE A 126 5.12 -2.08 0.62
C ILE A 126 5.39 -2.53 -0.81
N ARG A 127 6.63 -2.93 -1.13
CA ARG A 127 6.98 -3.41 -2.48
C ARG A 127 6.15 -4.62 -2.90
N ARG A 128 5.91 -5.56 -1.99
CA ARG A 128 5.09 -6.74 -2.25
C ARG A 128 3.65 -6.36 -2.59
N GLY A 129 3.06 -5.40 -1.86
CA GLY A 129 1.74 -4.84 -2.17
C GLY A 129 1.70 -4.12 -3.52
N LEU A 130 2.71 -3.30 -3.81
CA LEU A 130 2.84 -2.61 -5.10
C LEU A 130 3.04 -3.56 -6.29
N GLY A 131 3.52 -4.78 -6.05
CA GLY A 131 3.68 -5.81 -7.07
C GLY A 131 2.38 -6.20 -7.78
N TYR A 132 1.23 -6.04 -7.12
CA TYR A 132 -0.08 -6.36 -7.70
C TYR A 132 -0.55 -5.35 -8.76
N TYR A 133 -0.08 -4.10 -8.69
CA TYR A 133 -0.49 -3.01 -9.58
C TYR A 133 0.38 -2.95 -10.83
N THR A 134 0.35 -4.02 -11.63
CA THR A 134 1.28 -4.23 -12.76
C THR A 134 1.16 -3.18 -13.87
N SER A 135 -0.02 -2.61 -14.07
CA SER A 135 -0.28 -1.58 -15.08
C SER A 135 0.00 -0.15 -14.59
N SER A 136 0.39 0.03 -13.33
CA SER A 136 0.64 1.34 -12.73
C SER A 136 2.13 1.70 -12.72
N PRO A 137 2.51 2.94 -13.02
CA PRO A 137 3.77 3.52 -12.53
C PRO A 137 3.73 3.56 -11.00
N ARG A 138 4.74 3.03 -10.34
CA ARG A 138 4.78 2.88 -8.87
C ARG A 138 6.02 3.54 -8.32
N THR A 139 5.85 4.44 -7.36
CA THR A 139 6.95 5.05 -6.62
C THR A 139 6.74 4.78 -5.15
N GLN A 140 7.80 4.39 -4.45
CA GLN A 140 7.81 4.20 -3.01
C GLN A 140 8.77 5.21 -2.39
N VAL A 141 8.27 5.93 -1.39
CA VAL A 141 9.06 6.83 -0.55
C VAL A 141 9.10 6.33 0.89
N GLN A 142 10.22 6.55 1.58
CA GLN A 142 10.38 6.25 2.99
C GLN A 142 10.73 7.52 3.76
N LEU A 143 9.78 8.01 4.58
CA LEU A 143 9.93 9.25 5.32
C LEU A 143 10.46 8.98 6.72
N THR A 144 11.44 9.77 7.15
CA THR A 144 11.85 9.79 8.55
C THR A 144 10.91 10.67 9.37
N PRO A 145 10.79 10.46 10.69
CA PRO A 145 10.06 11.38 11.56
C PRO A 145 10.48 12.84 11.39
N ALA A 146 11.79 13.07 11.22
CA ALA A 146 12.37 14.40 11.00
C ALA A 146 11.90 15.04 9.68
N ALA A 147 11.83 14.27 8.58
CA ALA A 147 11.33 14.76 7.28
C ALA A 147 9.87 15.22 7.33
N LEU A 148 9.11 14.73 8.31
CA LEU A 148 7.72 15.13 8.55
C LEU A 148 7.59 16.13 9.70
N SER A 149 8.69 16.72 10.17
CA SER A 149 8.74 17.63 11.32
C SER A 149 8.08 17.05 12.59
N ALA A 150 8.10 15.73 12.76
CA ALA A 150 7.71 15.08 14.01
C ALA A 150 8.89 15.08 14.99
N THR A 151 8.60 15.42 16.23
CA THR A 151 9.50 15.25 17.38
C THR A 151 9.34 13.91 18.08
N THR A 152 8.31 13.13 17.71
CA THR A 152 7.98 11.81 18.28
C THR A 152 7.89 10.73 17.21
N ILE A 153 7.89 9.47 17.65
CA ILE A 153 7.65 8.30 16.78
C ILE A 153 6.28 8.46 16.09
N ILE A 154 6.25 8.26 14.78
CA ILE A 154 5.03 8.19 13.96
C ILE A 154 4.47 6.76 14.04
N GLY A 155 5.33 5.76 13.79
CA GLY A 155 4.88 4.37 13.67
C GLY A 155 3.85 4.18 12.55
N HIS A 156 3.09 3.09 12.63
CA HIS A 156 2.23 2.63 11.53
C HIS A 156 1.00 3.52 11.25
N PHE A 157 0.35 4.07 12.28
CA PHE A 157 -0.95 4.75 12.15
C PHE A 157 -0.90 6.28 12.23
N SER A 158 0.19 6.87 12.72
CA SER A 158 0.17 8.30 13.07
C SER A 158 0.35 9.25 11.88
N LEU A 159 0.49 8.74 10.65
CA LEU A 159 0.38 9.56 9.43
C LEU A 159 -1.01 10.20 9.29
N PHE A 160 -2.05 9.54 9.82
CA PHE A 160 -3.43 10.03 9.80
C PHE A 160 -3.83 10.77 11.08
N HIS A 161 -2.87 11.13 11.93
CA HIS A 161 -3.17 11.94 13.10
C HIS A 161 -3.43 13.41 12.68
N PRO A 162 -4.41 14.12 13.27
CA PRO A 162 -4.74 15.51 12.89
C PRO A 162 -3.59 16.50 12.96
N SER A 163 -2.59 16.26 13.82
CA SER A 163 -1.36 17.06 13.89
C SER A 163 -0.53 17.01 12.60
N ARG A 164 -0.86 16.13 11.64
CA ARG A 164 -0.20 15.99 10.33
C ARG A 164 -0.98 16.61 9.18
N SER A 165 -2.13 17.21 9.46
CA SER A 165 -2.96 17.88 8.46
C SER A 165 -2.22 18.98 7.71
N GLY A 166 -1.42 19.80 8.42
CA GLY A 166 -0.65 20.88 7.81
C GLY A 166 0.61 20.46 7.06
N THR A 167 1.09 19.21 7.24
CA THR A 167 2.32 18.71 6.64
C THR A 167 2.02 17.59 5.65
N PHE A 168 1.93 16.36 6.13
CA PHE A 168 1.75 15.17 5.29
C PHE A 168 0.49 15.27 4.42
N TRP A 169 -0.64 15.73 4.97
CA TRP A 169 -1.91 15.72 4.20
C TRP A 169 -1.88 16.75 3.08
N THR A 170 -1.33 17.94 3.32
CA THR A 170 -1.12 18.95 2.27
C THR A 170 -0.27 18.40 1.13
N SER A 171 0.87 17.76 1.45
CA SER A 171 1.72 17.15 0.44
C SER A 171 1.04 15.99 -0.30
N ALA A 172 0.26 15.16 0.41
CA ALA A 172 -0.52 14.09 -0.22
C ALA A 172 -1.61 14.65 -1.16
N LEU A 173 -2.25 15.76 -0.80
CA LEU A 173 -3.21 16.46 -1.66
C LEU A 173 -2.53 17.05 -2.91
N ASP A 174 -1.34 17.64 -2.77
CA ASP A 174 -0.57 18.13 -3.91
C ASP A 174 -0.20 17.00 -4.87
N TRP A 175 0.17 15.82 -4.36
CA TRP A 175 0.36 14.63 -5.19
C TRP A 175 -0.93 14.24 -5.92
N LEU A 176 -2.05 14.15 -5.20
CA LEU A 176 -3.33 13.73 -5.80
C LEU A 176 -3.80 14.72 -6.88
N ARG A 177 -3.60 16.02 -6.67
CA ARG A 177 -4.00 17.09 -7.59
C ARG A 177 -3.06 17.20 -8.79
N ASP A 178 -1.75 17.24 -8.55
CA ASP A 178 -0.77 17.66 -9.55
C ASP A 178 0.09 16.50 -10.08
N GLY A 179 0.06 15.33 -9.44
CA GLY A 179 0.90 14.18 -9.80
C GLY A 179 2.40 14.40 -9.56
N ARG A 180 2.77 15.43 -8.79
CA ARG A 180 4.16 15.74 -8.45
C ARG A 180 4.50 15.10 -7.12
N ASN A 181 5.49 14.21 -7.10
CA ASN A 181 5.98 13.62 -5.85
C ASN A 181 6.61 14.74 -4.99
N PRO A 182 6.05 15.02 -3.80
CA PRO A 182 6.58 16.07 -2.92
C PRO A 182 7.85 15.65 -2.18
N TRP A 183 8.24 14.37 -2.23
CA TRP A 183 9.43 13.82 -1.56
C TRP A 183 10.35 13.06 -2.55
N PRO A 184 10.97 13.75 -3.53
CA PRO A 184 11.87 13.11 -4.48
C PRO A 184 13.13 12.52 -3.83
N GLU A 185 13.63 13.14 -2.77
CA GLU A 185 14.81 12.71 -2.01
C GLU A 185 14.57 11.47 -1.14
N ALA A 186 13.31 11.16 -0.84
CA ALA A 186 12.93 10.03 -0.01
C ALA A 186 12.57 8.78 -0.82
N VAL A 187 12.75 8.79 -2.15
CA VAL A 187 12.41 7.66 -3.02
C VAL A 187 13.37 6.49 -2.75
N VAL A 188 12.81 5.35 -2.37
CA VAL A 188 13.55 4.09 -2.15
C VAL A 188 13.33 3.08 -3.28
N HIS A 189 12.24 3.21 -4.03
CA HIS A 189 11.98 2.37 -5.20
C HIS A 189 11.09 3.09 -6.21
N ALA A 190 11.37 2.90 -7.50
CA ALA A 190 10.50 3.35 -8.58
C ALA A 190 10.42 2.25 -9.63
N THR A 191 9.21 1.87 -10.00
CA THR A 191 8.95 0.81 -10.98
C THR A 191 8.02 1.34 -12.08
N PRO A 192 8.43 1.30 -13.36
CA PRO A 192 7.52 1.60 -14.46
C PRO A 192 6.39 0.56 -14.54
N PRO A 193 5.31 0.84 -15.28
CA PRO A 193 4.31 -0.19 -15.56
C PRO A 193 4.95 -1.34 -16.35
N CYS A 194 4.51 -2.57 -16.11
CA CYS A 194 4.89 -3.70 -16.94
C CYS A 194 4.30 -3.49 -18.33
N ARG A 195 5.16 -3.39 -19.35
CA ARG A 195 4.70 -3.37 -20.74
C ARG A 195 4.09 -4.73 -21.05
N SER A 196 2.82 -4.77 -21.44
CA SER A 196 2.26 -5.97 -22.05
C SER A 196 2.97 -6.18 -23.39
N ASN A 197 3.65 -7.32 -23.56
CA ASN A 197 4.14 -7.74 -24.87
C ASN A 197 2.92 -8.02 -25.77
N THR A 198 2.36 -6.99 -26.39
CA THR A 198 1.33 -7.09 -27.43
C THR A 198 1.90 -6.68 -28.80
N GLU A 199 3.18 -6.31 -28.87
CA GLU A 199 3.86 -5.85 -30.09
C GLU A 199 4.70 -6.92 -30.82
N ALA A 200 4.48 -8.22 -30.52
CA ALA A 200 5.20 -9.32 -31.19
C ALA A 200 4.33 -10.13 -32.18
N SER A 201 3.17 -9.62 -32.58
CA SER A 201 2.33 -10.26 -33.60
C SER A 201 1.60 -9.21 -34.43
N ARG A 202 2.34 -8.51 -35.28
CA ARG A 202 1.84 -7.88 -36.51
C ARG A 202 2.86 -8.07 -37.61
#